data_AF-A0AAD0JFP6-F1
#
_entry.id   AF-A0AAD0JFP6-F1
#
_cell.length_a   1.000
_cell.length_b   1.000
_cell.length_c   1.000
_cell.angle_alpha   90.00
_cell.angle_beta   90.00
_cell.angle_gamma   90.00
#
_symmetry.space_group_name_H-M   'P 1'
#
loop_
_entity.id
_entity.type
_entity.pdbx_description
1 polymer ?
#
loop_
_entity_poly.entity_id
_entity_poly.type
_entity_poly.pdbx_seq_one_letter_code
_entity_poly.pdbx_strand_id
1 'polypeptide(L)'
;MNDVEPVEADRDVPDFLPLLDWNDVMRDELEDRWGFARRATFALLTQSGAGLVEGFGGENRSGLEGVRSAVILFREHLLEMQVYAEAAEDRLRQVATVLAAED
;
A
#
# COMPACT_ATOMS: atom_id res chain seq x y z
N MET A 1 -21.00 2.44 -32.71
CA MET A 1 -19.90 2.08 -31.80
C MET A 1 -19.47 3.38 -31.17
N ASN A 2 -19.78 3.59 -29.89
CA ASN A 2 -19.20 4.71 -29.15
C ASN A 2 -17.82 4.24 -28.70
N ASP A 3 -16.79 4.86 -29.27
CA ASP A 3 -15.42 4.76 -28.78
C ASP A 3 -15.39 5.47 -27.43
N VAL A 4 -15.52 4.68 -26.37
CA VAL A 4 -15.23 5.14 -25.01
C VAL A 4 -13.71 5.17 -24.92
N GLU A 5 -13.13 6.34 -25.20
CA GLU A 5 -11.76 6.66 -24.82
C GLU A 5 -11.57 6.24 -23.35
N PRO A 6 -10.52 5.48 -23.00
CA PRO A 6 -10.26 5.18 -21.61
C PRO A 6 -9.99 6.51 -20.93
N VAL A 7 -10.88 6.88 -20.00
CA VAL A 7 -10.60 7.96 -19.06
C VAL A 7 -9.37 7.48 -18.29
N GLU A 8 -8.19 7.93 -18.70
CA GLU A 8 -7.00 7.88 -17.86
C GLU A 8 -7.39 8.67 -16.62
N ALA A 9 -7.79 7.92 -15.60
CA ALA A 9 -7.98 8.47 -14.28
C ALA A 9 -6.58 8.93 -13.88
N ASP A 10 -6.32 10.20 -14.10
CA ASP A 10 -5.30 10.99 -13.41
C ASP A 10 -5.73 10.98 -11.94
N ARG A 11 -5.59 9.82 -11.32
CA ARG A 11 -5.53 9.71 -9.88
C ARG A 11 -4.22 10.39 -9.59
N ASP A 12 -4.29 11.60 -9.06
CA ASP A 12 -3.24 12.19 -8.25
C ASP A 12 -2.87 11.15 -7.19
N VAL A 13 -2.00 10.21 -7.57
CA VAL A 13 -1.34 9.31 -6.64
C VAL A 13 -0.58 10.28 -5.76
N PRO A 14 -0.84 10.30 -4.44
CA PRO A 14 -0.15 11.22 -3.56
C PRO A 14 1.34 11.02 -3.79
N ASP A 15 2.03 12.07 -4.23
CA ASP A 15 3.48 12.03 -4.42
C ASP A 15 4.08 12.07 -3.02
N PHE A 16 4.13 10.89 -2.40
CA PHE A 16 4.69 10.73 -1.08
C PHE A 16 6.19 10.96 -1.22
N LEU A 17 6.72 11.98 -0.54
CA LEU A 17 8.16 12.19 -0.47
C LEU A 17 8.84 10.88 -0.01
N PRO A 18 9.87 10.40 -0.71
CA PRO A 18 10.51 9.15 -0.36
C PRO A 18 11.11 9.26 1.04
N LEU A 19 10.58 8.46 1.96
CA LEU A 19 10.97 8.53 3.37
C LEU A 19 12.25 7.75 3.67
N LEU A 20 12.68 6.84 2.77
CA LEU A 20 13.78 5.89 2.98
C LEU A 20 14.50 5.52 1.66
N ASP A 21 15.82 5.33 1.73
CA ASP A 21 16.63 4.71 0.66
C ASP A 21 16.53 3.17 0.71
N TRP A 22 16.65 2.52 -0.43
CA TRP A 22 16.59 1.06 -0.54
C TRP A 22 17.72 0.36 0.22
N ASN A 23 18.89 0.99 0.35
CA ASN A 23 19.99 0.46 1.17
C ASN A 23 19.62 0.37 2.67
N ASP A 24 18.76 1.28 3.16
CA ASP A 24 18.29 1.23 4.55
C ASP A 24 17.23 0.14 4.74
N VAL A 25 16.44 -0.17 3.71
CA VAL A 25 15.51 -1.30 3.72
C VAL A 25 16.28 -2.62 3.73
N MET A 26 17.28 -2.77 2.86
CA MET A 26 18.05 -4.01 2.73
C MET A 26 18.90 -4.33 3.96
N ARG A 27 19.34 -3.33 4.73
CA ARG A 27 20.09 -3.54 5.98
C ARG A 27 19.29 -4.37 6.99
N ASP A 28 17.99 -4.10 7.09
CA ASP A 28 17.12 -4.80 8.03
C ASP A 28 16.80 -6.24 7.62
N GLU A 29 16.90 -6.60 6.34
CA GLU A 29 16.61 -7.97 5.90
C GLU A 29 17.44 -9.00 6.68
N LEU A 30 18.69 -8.62 6.99
CA LEU A 30 19.66 -9.44 7.72
C LEU A 30 19.59 -9.26 9.23
N GLU A 31 19.24 -8.06 9.72
CA GLU A 31 19.38 -7.67 11.13
C GLU A 31 18.06 -7.64 11.91
N ASP A 32 16.92 -7.38 11.23
CA ASP A 32 15.60 -7.26 11.84
C ASP A 32 14.48 -7.54 10.82
N ARG A 33 13.97 -8.77 10.83
CA ARG A 33 12.84 -9.19 9.97
C ARG A 33 11.60 -8.31 10.09
N TRP A 34 11.31 -7.75 11.27
CA TRP A 34 10.14 -6.89 11.48
C TRP A 34 10.42 -5.46 11.02
N GLY A 35 11.65 -4.98 11.24
CA GLY A 35 12.17 -3.73 10.68
C GLY A 35 12.12 -3.73 9.15
N PHE A 36 12.54 -4.84 8.54
CA PHE A 36 12.50 -5.05 7.09
C PHE A 36 11.08 -4.95 6.55
N ALA A 37 10.14 -5.70 7.13
CA ALA A 37 8.74 -5.65 6.72
C ALA A 37 8.16 -4.23 6.81
N ARG A 38 8.44 -3.51 7.90
CA ARG A 38 7.96 -2.14 8.11
C ARG A 38 8.56 -1.16 7.11
N ARG A 39 9.88 -1.16 6.91
CA ARG A 39 10.57 -0.23 6.02
C ARG A 39 10.35 -0.56 4.54
N ALA A 40 10.22 -1.83 4.19
CA ALA A 40 9.80 -2.24 2.85
C ALA A 40 8.38 -1.76 2.53
N THR A 41 7.45 -1.84 3.50
CA THR A 41 6.09 -1.28 3.34
C THR A 41 6.15 0.22 3.11
N PHE A 42 6.94 0.96 3.89
CA PHE A 42 7.10 2.40 3.70
C PHE A 42 7.73 2.76 2.36
N ALA A 43 8.78 2.05 1.93
CA ALA A 43 9.42 2.29 0.64
C ALA A 43 8.45 1.98 -0.53
N LEU A 44 7.65 0.91 -0.43
CA LEU A 44 6.61 0.60 -1.41
C LEU A 44 5.53 1.68 -1.55
N LEU A 45 5.24 2.40 -0.47
CA LEU A 45 4.23 3.45 -0.46
C LEU A 45 4.78 4.82 -0.88
N THR A 46 6.10 5.02 -0.86
CA THR A 46 6.73 6.35 -0.99
C THR A 46 7.75 6.49 -2.11
N GLN A 47 8.20 5.40 -2.71
CA GLN A 47 9.13 5.44 -3.83
C GLN A 47 8.41 5.31 -5.17
N SER A 48 8.95 5.97 -6.20
CA SER A 48 8.47 5.79 -7.57
C SER A 48 8.66 4.35 -8.03
N GLY A 49 7.73 3.84 -8.85
CA GLY A 49 7.82 2.47 -9.39
C GLY A 49 9.11 2.20 -10.18
N ALA A 50 9.66 3.23 -10.85
CA ALA A 50 10.94 3.15 -11.55
C ALA A 50 12.12 3.00 -10.59
N GLY A 51 12.15 3.76 -9.49
CA GLY A 51 13.19 3.68 -8.46
C GLY A 51 13.20 2.33 -7.72
N LEU A 52 12.03 1.71 -7.55
CA LEU A 52 11.92 0.34 -7.04
C LEU A 52 12.56 -0.67 -8.01
N VAL A 53 12.26 -0.59 -9.30
CA VAL A 53 12.80 -1.53 -10.30
C VAL A 53 14.31 -1.36 -10.47
N GLU A 54 14.82 -0.13 -10.42
CA GLU A 54 16.26 0.17 -10.52
C GLU A 54 17.04 -0.31 -9.28
N GLY A 55 16.49 -0.14 -8.06
CA GLY A 55 17.10 -0.62 -6.82
C GLY A 55 17.23 -2.15 -6.71
N PHE A 56 16.40 -2.89 -7.44
CA PHE A 56 16.51 -4.35 -7.61
C PHE A 56 17.13 -4.77 -8.95
N GLY A 57 17.44 -3.80 -9.81
CA GLY A 57 17.86 -4.01 -11.19
C GLY A 57 19.28 -4.54 -11.26
N GLY A 58 19.42 -5.81 -11.67
CA GLY A 58 20.71 -6.48 -11.83
C GLY A 58 20.70 -7.87 -11.22
N GLU A 59 21.48 -8.06 -10.15
CA GLU A 59 21.81 -9.37 -9.57
C GLU A 59 20.71 -9.97 -8.67
N ASN A 60 19.70 -9.20 -8.25
CA ASN A 60 18.70 -9.64 -7.27
C ASN A 60 17.28 -9.82 -7.88
N ARG A 61 17.18 -10.61 -8.96
CA ARG A 61 15.90 -10.93 -9.62
C ARG A 61 14.90 -11.60 -8.67
N SER A 62 15.38 -12.44 -7.74
CA SER A 62 14.55 -13.05 -6.69
C SER A 62 13.97 -12.02 -5.73
N GLY A 63 14.75 -10.99 -5.36
CA GLY A 63 14.26 -9.89 -4.54
C GLY A 63 13.11 -9.13 -5.23
N LEU A 64 13.23 -8.88 -6.53
CA LEU A 64 12.17 -8.21 -7.31
C LEU A 64 10.86 -9.01 -7.34
N GLU A 65 10.93 -10.33 -7.45
CA GLU A 65 9.75 -11.21 -7.41
C GLU A 65 9.11 -11.23 -6.01
N GLY A 66 9.93 -11.24 -4.95
CA GLY A 66 9.47 -11.10 -3.58
C GLY A 66 8.72 -9.78 -3.36
N VAL A 67 9.23 -8.67 -3.89
CA VAL A 67 8.56 -7.35 -3.81
C VAL A 67 7.25 -7.33 -4.58
N ARG A 68 7.20 -7.89 -5.79
CA ARG A 68 5.94 -8.01 -6.55
C ARG A 68 4.88 -8.79 -5.77
N SER A 69 5.29 -9.89 -5.15
CA SER A 69 4.38 -10.71 -4.33
C SER A 69 3.90 -9.95 -3.10
N ALA A 70 4.79 -9.21 -2.42
CA ALA A 70 4.44 -8.36 -1.28
C ALA A 70 3.44 -7.27 -1.68
N VAL A 71 3.64 -6.59 -2.81
CA VAL A 71 2.72 -5.57 -3.32
C VAL A 71 1.31 -6.13 -3.54
N ILE A 72 1.19 -7.34 -4.11
CA ILE A 72 -0.11 -7.99 -4.32
C ILE A 72 -0.79 -8.26 -2.97
N LEU A 73 -0.07 -8.85 -2.02
CA LEU A 73 -0.60 -9.16 -0.68
C LEU A 73 -1.03 -7.89 0.07
N PHE A 74 -0.23 -6.82 0.02
CA PHE A 74 -0.59 -5.54 0.64
C PHE A 74 -1.84 -4.94 -0.01
N ARG A 75 -1.95 -5.00 -1.34
CA ARG A 75 -3.15 -4.53 -2.04
C ARG A 75 -4.40 -5.32 -1.61
N GLU A 76 -4.31 -6.63 -1.54
CA GLU A 76 -5.42 -7.48 -1.08
C GLU A 76 -5.82 -7.15 0.37
N HIS A 77 -4.84 -6.99 1.26
CA HIS A 77 -5.08 -6.63 2.65
C HIS A 77 -5.71 -5.24 2.81
N LEU A 78 -5.28 -4.24 2.03
CA LEU A 78 -5.88 -2.90 2.06
C LEU A 78 -7.33 -2.91 1.59
N LEU A 79 -7.66 -3.72 0.58
CA LEU A 79 -9.04 -3.90 0.13
C LEU A 79 -9.90 -4.55 1.21
N GLU A 80 -9.37 -5.53 1.93
CA GLU A 80 -10.05 -6.15 3.07
C GLU A 80 -10.28 -5.15 4.21
N MET A 81 -9.27 -4.35 4.54
CA MET A 81 -9.39 -3.30 5.56
C MET A 81 -10.42 -2.23 5.19
N GLN A 82 -10.55 -1.89 3.91
CA GLN A 82 -11.59 -0.98 3.43
C GLN A 82 -12.99 -1.54 3.70
N VAL A 83 -13.22 -2.82 3.43
CA VAL A 83 -14.50 -3.49 3.72
C VAL A 83 -14.81 -3.44 5.22
N TYR A 84 -13.82 -3.68 6.08
CA TYR A 84 -14.03 -3.58 7.53
C TYR A 84 -14.33 -2.15 8.00
N ALA A 85 -13.66 -1.15 7.41
CA ALA A 85 -13.91 0.25 7.74
C ALA A 85 -15.36 0.66 7.39
N GLU A 86 -15.85 0.28 6.22
CA GLU A 86 -17.23 0.54 5.78
C GLU A 86 -18.24 -0.12 6.73
N ALA A 87 -18.04 -1.40 7.07
CA ALA A 87 -18.91 -2.12 8.00
C ALA A 87 -18.92 -1.50 9.41
N ALA A 88 -17.76 -1.02 9.88
CA ALA A 88 -17.65 -0.33 11.15
C ALA A 88 -18.39 1.01 11.15
N GLU A 89 -18.29 1.79 10.06
CA GLU A 89 -19.00 3.05 9.92
C GLU A 89 -20.52 2.85 9.97
N ASP A 90 -21.03 1.86 9.23
CA ASP A 90 -22.46 1.52 9.24
C ASP A 90 -22.94 1.14 10.65
N ARG A 91 -22.15 0.34 11.37
CA ARG A 91 -22.46 -0.03 12.75
C ARG A 91 -22.50 1.18 13.67
N LEU A 92 -21.52 2.08 13.56
CA LEU A 92 -21.45 3.30 14.36
C LEU A 92 -22.65 4.22 14.08
N ARG A 93 -23.07 4.34 12.81
CA ARG A 93 -24.27 5.12 12.43
C ARG A 93 -25.53 4.56 13.10
N GLN A 94 -25.68 3.23 13.13
CA GLN A 94 -26.80 2.58 13.84
C GLN A 94 -26.77 2.85 15.35
N VAL A 95 -25.59 2.79 15.99
CA VAL A 95 -25.45 3.14 17.41
C VAL A 95 -25.87 4.59 17.65
N ALA A 96 -25.37 5.53 16.84
CA ALA A 96 -25.70 6.93 16.97
C ALA A 96 -27.21 7.19 16.87
N THR A 97 -27.91 6.52 15.95
CA THR A 97 -29.38 6.61 15.83
C THR A 97 -30.10 6.13 17.08
N VAL A 98 -29.66 5.01 17.68
CA VAL A 98 -30.27 4.49 18.91
C VAL A 98 -30.04 5.46 20.07
N LEU A 99 -28.82 5.96 20.22
CA LEU A 99 -28.49 6.92 21.29
C LEU A 99 -29.29 8.22 21.17
N ALA A 100 -29.46 8.73 19.95
CA ALA A 100 -30.24 9.95 19.71
C ALA A 100 -31.75 9.79 19.93
N ALA A 101 -32.27 8.56 20.03
CA ALA A 101 -33.68 8.29 20.31
C ALA A 101 -33.96 8.12 21.82
N GLU A 102 -32.91 8.08 22.65
CA GLU A 102 -32.99 7.99 24.11
C GLU A 102 -32.87 9.37 24.80
N ASP A 103 -32.65 10.46 24.04
CA ASP A 103 -32.71 11.87 24.46
C ASP A 103 -34.13 12.46 24.28
#